data_AF-A0A0I9SPA8-F1
#
_entry.id   AF-A0A0I9SPA8-F1
#
_cell.length_a   1.000
_cell.length_b   1.000
_cell.length_c   1.000
_cell.angle_alpha   90.00
_cell.angle_beta   90.00
_cell.angle_gamma   90.00
#
_symmetry.space_group_name_H-M   'P 1'
#
loop_
_entity.id
_entity.type
_entity.pdbx_description
1 polymer ?
#
loop_
_entity_poly.entity_id
_entity_poly.type
_entity_poly.pdbx_seq_one_letter_code
_entity_poly.pdbx_strand_id
1 'polypeptide(L)'
;MSLVNDMLRDLEARGAASGGQSPFLDMQAVDETAATRRQRSARLRRWLLPLAIGALVAAASVVLFERFAQAPAVQESPAAAPVVAAVPATQLLDVLPQQDGGRFVLQLLLDRSISYQRTDEGGAISLRLPDVTLVGGPRNGRVESNGLSLSWRVEQQGDQVQVLLLGMTDRLDVRDRLEPAAGHAQLWLEVHMDGAPVAVPEDLELPFAEPALDEASLPEWVTRTAPDAQTAPPVAPDVQPVAEPAPAPVARPQVATKPTVQIGSHRPDPLAQARDALQQQNFPRAIELLQALHAAQPDNVEAARWLARAYLAAGRIEPLLEWLPAQLQRRPFDAELRMLLARGQLQSGDKQTALATLVQNAPSLASDPGYHALLAALQQQVGDWAGSAAVYRQLVALQPQQAAWQLGLAIALEQIDQPARAARHYRLAAQGQGLDDNSRRFAAERAGVLGGAR
;
A
#
# COMPACT_ATOMS: atom_id res chain seq x y z
N MET A 1 67.23 67.80 -108.73
CA MET A 1 66.15 67.29 -109.59
C MET A 1 65.88 65.85 -109.18
N SER A 2 64.92 65.62 -108.31
CA SER A 2 63.51 65.42 -108.71
C SER A 2 63.20 63.95 -108.98
N LEU A 3 63.52 63.07 -108.01
CA LEU A 3 63.08 61.68 -108.01
C LEU A 3 62.90 61.18 -106.57
N VAL A 4 63.81 61.56 -105.67
CA VAL A 4 63.69 61.24 -104.23
C VAL A 4 62.51 61.98 -103.56
N ASN A 5 62.18 63.19 -104.02
CA ASN A 5 61.06 63.96 -103.46
C ASN A 5 59.69 63.53 -104.03
N ASP A 6 59.65 62.96 -105.24
CA ASP A 6 58.40 62.48 -105.84
C ASP A 6 58.01 61.11 -105.30
N MET A 7 58.99 60.26 -104.97
CA MET A 7 58.72 58.93 -104.40
C MET A 7 58.23 58.99 -102.95
N LEU A 8 58.60 60.04 -102.20
CA LEU A 8 58.04 60.33 -100.87
C LEU A 8 56.62 60.93 -100.95
N ARG A 9 56.33 61.73 -101.98
CA ARG A 9 54.96 62.25 -102.23
C ARG A 9 53.98 61.17 -102.67
N ASP A 10 54.39 60.16 -103.44
CA ASP A 10 53.48 59.08 -103.88
C ASP A 10 53.07 58.14 -102.74
N LEU A 11 53.91 57.98 -101.71
CA LEU A 11 53.53 57.18 -100.53
C LEU A 11 52.66 57.97 -99.56
N GLU A 12 52.86 59.28 -99.42
CA GLU A 12 51.93 60.15 -98.68
C GLU A 12 50.56 60.24 -99.39
N ALA A 13 50.53 60.23 -100.73
CA ALA A 13 49.27 60.16 -101.49
C ALA A 13 48.48 58.86 -101.25
N ARG A 14 49.16 57.75 -100.91
CA ARG A 14 48.52 56.47 -100.58
C ARG A 14 48.07 56.35 -99.13
N GLY A 15 48.31 57.37 -98.30
CA GLY A 15 47.62 57.55 -97.02
C GLY A 15 46.14 57.94 -97.16
N ALA A 16 45.62 58.20 -98.36
CA ALA A 16 44.30 58.82 -98.54
C ALA A 16 43.13 57.88 -98.91
N ALA A 17 43.32 56.56 -99.01
CA ALA A 17 42.27 55.66 -99.54
C ALA A 17 41.60 54.69 -98.55
N SER A 18 41.86 54.78 -97.24
CA SER A 18 41.04 54.09 -96.22
C SER A 18 41.32 54.72 -94.84
N GLY A 19 40.64 55.75 -94.35
CA GLY A 19 39.20 56.01 -94.42
C GLY A 19 38.48 55.29 -93.29
N GLY A 20 38.60 55.75 -92.04
CA GLY A 20 37.90 55.10 -90.92
C GLY A 20 38.13 55.61 -89.49
N GLN A 21 38.09 56.93 -89.29
CA GLN A 21 37.62 57.63 -88.07
C GLN A 21 38.29 57.36 -86.70
N SER A 22 39.00 58.39 -86.22
CA SER A 22 39.05 58.75 -84.78
C SER A 22 37.81 59.59 -84.41
N PRO A 23 37.47 59.71 -83.11
CA PRO A 23 38.00 60.88 -82.43
C PRO A 23 38.48 60.62 -81.00
N PHE A 24 39.45 61.44 -80.64
CA PHE A 24 40.01 61.68 -79.31
C PHE A 24 38.94 61.88 -78.23
N LEU A 25 39.27 61.52 -76.98
CA LEU A 25 39.32 62.48 -75.88
C LEU A 25 40.03 61.88 -74.65
N ASP A 26 40.98 62.68 -74.15
CA ASP A 26 41.48 62.77 -72.78
C ASP A 26 42.59 61.84 -72.27
N MET A 27 43.78 62.45 -72.23
CA MET A 27 44.96 62.08 -71.46
C MET A 27 44.66 62.02 -69.95
N GLN A 28 45.34 61.14 -69.20
CA GLN A 28 46.33 61.54 -68.18
C GLN A 28 47.04 60.39 -67.44
N ALA A 29 48.32 60.68 -67.18
CA ALA A 29 49.31 60.18 -66.22
C ALA A 29 49.04 58.96 -65.30
N VAL A 30 49.96 57.99 -65.45
CA VAL A 30 50.81 57.32 -64.44
C VAL A 30 50.37 57.36 -62.97
N ASP A 31 50.29 56.16 -62.36
CA ASP A 31 50.52 56.00 -60.93
C ASP A 31 51.39 54.75 -60.64
N GLU A 32 52.65 55.00 -60.27
CA GLU A 32 53.71 54.01 -59.99
C GLU A 32 53.55 53.30 -58.62
N THR A 33 52.46 53.54 -57.89
CA THR A 33 52.32 53.12 -56.49
C THR A 33 51.63 51.76 -56.29
N ALA A 34 51.18 51.09 -57.36
CA ALA A 34 50.49 49.79 -57.27
C ALA A 34 51.37 48.55 -57.54
N ALA A 35 52.53 48.71 -58.19
CA ALA A 35 53.33 47.57 -58.66
C ALA A 35 54.34 47.03 -57.61
N THR A 36 54.74 47.82 -56.62
CA THR A 36 55.84 47.46 -55.70
C THR A 36 55.38 46.71 -54.44
N ARG A 37 54.07 46.51 -54.20
CA ARG A 37 53.56 45.71 -53.07
C ARG A 37 53.50 44.19 -53.31
N ARG A 38 53.55 43.72 -54.56
CA ARG A 38 53.38 42.28 -54.87
C ARG A 38 54.66 41.45 -54.89
N GLN A 39 55.84 42.05 -54.73
CA GLN A 39 57.10 41.32 -54.85
C GLN A 39 57.81 40.97 -53.53
N ARG A 40 57.33 41.49 -52.38
CA ARG A 40 57.86 41.10 -51.04
C ARG A 40 57.10 39.96 -50.36
N SER A 41 55.91 39.59 -50.82
CA SER A 41 55.08 38.54 -50.19
C SER A 41 55.33 37.11 -50.69
N ALA A 42 56.20 36.91 -51.69
CA ALA A 42 56.45 35.59 -52.29
C ALA A 42 57.67 34.84 -51.71
N ARG A 43 58.55 35.49 -50.94
CA ARG A 43 59.73 34.83 -50.31
C ARG A 43 59.52 34.45 -48.84
N LEU A 44 58.63 35.11 -48.09
CA LEU A 44 58.28 34.66 -46.73
C LEU A 44 57.34 33.43 -46.70
N ARG A 45 56.54 33.22 -47.75
CA ARG A 45 55.56 32.12 -47.77
C ARG A 45 56.16 30.74 -48.06
N ARG A 46 57.44 30.65 -48.44
CA ARG A 46 58.15 29.38 -48.69
C ARG A 46 58.77 28.74 -47.45
N TRP A 47 58.92 29.49 -46.35
CA TRP A 47 59.34 28.96 -45.05
C TRP A 47 58.21 28.91 -44.01
N LEU A 48 57.11 29.64 -44.21
CA LEU A 48 55.96 29.58 -43.30
C LEU A 48 55.16 28.27 -43.38
N LEU A 49 55.15 27.57 -44.52
CA LEU A 49 54.45 26.29 -44.66
C LEU A 49 55.09 25.14 -43.87
N PRO A 50 56.41 24.87 -43.92
CA PRO A 50 57.02 23.86 -43.06
C PRO A 50 57.03 24.27 -41.58
N LEU A 51 57.10 25.57 -41.25
CA LEU A 51 57.02 26.05 -39.86
C LEU A 51 55.60 25.95 -39.29
N ALA A 52 54.56 26.20 -40.10
CA ALA A 52 53.17 25.98 -39.71
C ALA A 52 52.84 24.49 -39.56
N ILE A 53 53.36 23.62 -40.44
CA ILE A 53 53.20 22.16 -40.30
C ILE A 53 53.97 21.64 -39.08
N GLY A 54 55.18 22.14 -38.84
CA GLY A 54 55.96 21.84 -37.62
C GLY A 54 55.28 22.34 -36.36
N ALA A 55 54.68 23.53 -36.36
CA ALA A 55 53.91 24.06 -35.25
C ALA A 55 52.58 23.31 -35.04
N LEU A 56 51.96 22.77 -36.09
CA LEU A 56 50.73 21.98 -36.01
C LEU A 56 51.00 20.55 -35.53
N VAL A 57 52.14 19.96 -35.90
CA VAL A 57 52.62 18.70 -35.31
C VAL A 57 53.07 18.91 -33.87
N ALA A 58 53.76 20.03 -33.56
CA ALA A 58 54.13 20.39 -32.20
C ALA A 58 52.89 20.68 -31.32
N ALA A 59 51.90 21.39 -31.83
CA ALA A 59 50.63 21.64 -31.15
C ALA A 59 49.79 20.37 -31.01
N ALA A 60 49.77 19.49 -32.03
CA ALA A 60 49.13 18.18 -31.92
C ALA A 60 49.85 17.29 -30.90
N SER A 61 51.18 17.34 -30.82
CA SER A 61 51.95 16.63 -29.78
C SER A 61 51.80 17.26 -28.41
N VAL A 62 51.64 18.58 -28.27
CA VAL A 62 51.35 19.25 -26.98
C VAL A 62 49.91 18.97 -26.55
N VAL A 63 48.95 18.87 -27.46
CA VAL A 63 47.56 18.48 -27.15
C VAL A 63 47.44 16.98 -26.86
N LEU A 64 48.22 16.12 -27.55
CA LEU A 64 48.31 14.69 -27.19
C LEU A 64 49.06 14.50 -25.87
N PHE A 65 50.10 15.28 -25.61
CA PHE A 65 50.86 15.25 -24.36
C PHE A 65 50.08 15.90 -23.22
N GLU A 66 49.23 16.90 -23.43
CA GLU A 66 48.29 17.37 -22.39
C GLU A 66 47.15 16.36 -22.17
N ARG A 67 46.73 15.60 -23.19
CA ARG A 67 45.83 14.44 -23.02
C ARG A 67 46.48 13.22 -22.35
N PHE A 68 47.82 13.11 -22.37
CA PHE A 68 48.58 12.03 -21.72
C PHE A 68 49.25 12.46 -20.40
N ALA A 69 49.50 13.75 -20.18
CA ALA A 69 50.14 14.36 -19.01
C ALA A 69 49.13 15.06 -18.09
N GLN A 70 47.87 15.18 -18.51
CA GLN A 70 46.79 14.90 -17.57
C GLN A 70 46.93 13.42 -17.22
N ALA A 71 47.83 13.14 -16.28
CA ALA A 71 47.57 12.06 -15.35
C ALA A 71 46.09 12.21 -15.00
N PRO A 72 45.28 11.14 -15.08
CA PRO A 72 44.01 11.20 -14.37
C PRO A 72 44.38 11.71 -13.00
N ALA A 73 43.74 12.81 -12.58
CA ALA A 73 43.90 13.26 -11.22
C ALA A 73 43.82 11.98 -10.38
N VAL A 74 44.78 11.79 -9.49
CA VAL A 74 44.49 11.03 -8.29
C VAL A 74 43.34 11.82 -7.68
N GLN A 75 42.12 11.49 -8.10
CA GLN A 75 41.01 11.42 -7.18
C GLN A 75 41.63 10.63 -6.06
N GLU A 76 41.90 11.32 -4.94
CA GLU A 76 41.80 10.63 -3.67
C GLU A 76 40.61 9.72 -3.84
N SER A 77 40.86 8.40 -3.84
CA SER A 77 39.76 7.47 -3.68
C SER A 77 38.97 8.06 -2.54
N PRO A 78 37.68 8.44 -2.71
CA PRO A 78 36.83 8.48 -1.54
C PRO A 78 37.00 7.07 -0.98
N ALA A 79 37.68 6.99 0.18
CA ALA A 79 38.20 5.74 0.76
C ALA A 79 37.26 4.64 0.38
N ALA A 80 37.68 3.77 -0.57
CA ALA A 80 36.81 3.03 -1.47
C ALA A 80 35.43 2.90 -0.83
N ALA A 81 34.48 3.79 -1.20
CA ALA A 81 33.09 3.58 -0.80
C ALA A 81 32.89 2.11 -1.15
N PRO A 82 32.60 1.25 -0.14
CA PRO A 82 32.74 -0.18 -0.31
C PRO A 82 32.10 -0.46 -1.64
N VAL A 83 32.81 -1.13 -2.56
CA VAL A 83 32.17 -1.65 -3.77
C VAL A 83 30.93 -2.27 -3.19
N VAL A 84 29.77 -1.63 -3.41
CA VAL A 84 28.52 -2.14 -2.87
C VAL A 84 28.41 -3.35 -3.74
N ALA A 85 28.90 -4.47 -3.20
CA ALA A 85 28.91 -5.75 -3.85
C ALA A 85 27.51 -5.82 -4.43
N ALA A 86 27.41 -5.82 -5.78
CA ALA A 86 26.14 -5.74 -6.48
C ALA A 86 25.22 -6.67 -5.70
N VAL A 87 24.23 -6.09 -4.99
CA VAL A 87 23.51 -6.83 -3.96
C VAL A 87 23.02 -8.07 -4.68
N PRO A 88 23.48 -9.27 -4.30
CA PRO A 88 23.31 -10.40 -5.19
C PRO A 88 21.81 -10.55 -5.42
N ALA A 89 21.41 -10.44 -6.69
CA ALA A 89 20.01 -10.55 -7.08
C ALA A 89 19.47 -11.83 -6.47
N THR A 90 18.34 -11.72 -5.79
CA THR A 90 17.74 -12.85 -5.10
C THR A 90 17.47 -13.93 -6.13
N GLN A 91 17.83 -15.17 -5.84
CA GLN A 91 17.61 -16.27 -6.76
C GLN A 91 16.31 -16.99 -6.38
N LEU A 92 15.41 -17.13 -7.35
CA LEU A 92 14.31 -18.06 -7.26
C LEU A 92 14.84 -19.44 -7.63
N LEU A 93 15.08 -20.26 -6.61
CA LEU A 93 15.76 -21.54 -6.68
C LEU A 93 14.86 -22.63 -7.27
N ASP A 94 13.59 -22.64 -6.88
CA ASP A 94 12.63 -23.63 -7.36
C ASP A 94 11.18 -23.14 -7.32
N VAL A 95 10.33 -23.78 -8.12
CA VAL A 95 8.89 -23.54 -8.21
C VAL A 95 8.18 -24.88 -8.03
N LEU A 96 7.53 -25.06 -6.89
CA LEU A 96 6.93 -26.32 -6.46
C LEU A 96 5.39 -26.20 -6.45
N PRO A 97 4.70 -26.68 -7.50
CA PRO A 97 3.25 -26.80 -7.49
C PRO A 97 2.81 -28.04 -6.71
N GLN A 98 1.84 -27.88 -5.81
CA GLN A 98 1.23 -28.95 -5.03
C GLN A 98 -0.30 -28.88 -5.13
N GLN A 99 -0.95 -30.03 -5.12
CA GLN A 99 -2.41 -30.15 -5.06
C GLN A 99 -2.79 -31.00 -3.86
N ASP A 100 -3.64 -30.46 -2.99
CA ASP A 100 -4.10 -31.14 -1.79
C ASP A 100 -5.59 -30.87 -1.57
N GLY A 101 -6.42 -31.91 -1.72
CA GLY A 101 -7.81 -31.94 -1.25
C GLY A 101 -8.70 -30.75 -1.63
N GLY A 102 -8.62 -30.23 -2.86
CA GLY A 102 -9.40 -29.07 -3.32
C GLY A 102 -8.67 -27.73 -3.25
N ARG A 103 -7.42 -27.72 -2.78
CA ARG A 103 -6.54 -26.54 -2.78
C ARG A 103 -5.36 -26.75 -3.72
N PHE A 104 -5.01 -25.69 -4.44
CA PHE A 104 -3.78 -25.64 -5.22
C PHE A 104 -2.79 -24.71 -4.52
N VAL A 105 -1.56 -25.18 -4.32
CA VAL A 105 -0.50 -24.42 -3.65
C VAL A 105 0.68 -24.29 -4.59
N LEU A 106 1.09 -23.05 -4.89
CA LEU A 106 2.31 -22.76 -5.64
C LEU A 106 3.35 -22.20 -4.67
N GLN A 107 4.38 -23.00 -4.38
CA GLN A 107 5.46 -22.62 -3.48
C GLN A 107 6.68 -22.17 -4.30
N LEU A 108 7.21 -21.00 -3.97
CA LEU A 108 8.38 -20.38 -4.60
C LEU A 108 9.52 -20.36 -3.57
N LEU A 109 10.61 -21.08 -3.86
CA LEU A 109 11.77 -21.18 -2.97
C LEU A 109 12.82 -20.14 -3.36
N LEU A 110 13.10 -19.19 -2.47
CA LEU A 110 14.06 -18.11 -2.70
C LEU A 110 15.29 -18.25 -1.81
N ASP A 111 16.46 -17.78 -2.27
CA ASP A 111 17.69 -17.75 -1.48
C ASP A 111 17.64 -16.74 -0.32
N ARG A 112 16.75 -15.74 -0.39
CA ARG A 112 16.52 -14.74 0.67
C ARG A 112 15.13 -14.15 0.60
N SER A 113 14.73 -13.45 1.67
CA SER A 113 13.45 -12.73 1.70
C SER A 113 13.42 -11.59 0.69
N ILE A 114 12.26 -11.40 0.05
CA ILE A 114 12.04 -10.37 -0.96
C ILE A 114 10.83 -9.49 -0.61
N SER A 115 10.69 -8.38 -1.32
CA SER A 115 9.42 -7.65 -1.45
C SER A 115 8.82 -7.95 -2.82
N TYR A 116 7.50 -7.93 -2.94
CA TYR A 116 6.81 -8.11 -4.22
C TYR A 116 5.56 -7.22 -4.31
N GLN A 117 5.09 -7.01 -5.54
CA GLN A 117 3.83 -6.32 -5.81
C GLN A 117 2.79 -7.33 -6.30
N ARG A 118 1.60 -7.32 -5.71
CA ARG A 118 0.46 -8.16 -6.12
C ARG A 118 -0.61 -7.29 -6.77
N THR A 119 -1.19 -7.77 -7.86
CA THR A 119 -2.30 -7.13 -8.56
C THR A 119 -3.36 -8.17 -8.87
N ASP A 120 -4.59 -7.89 -8.45
CA ASP A 120 -5.73 -8.81 -8.54
C ASP A 120 -6.79 -8.17 -9.45
N GLU A 121 -6.97 -8.72 -10.66
CA GLU A 121 -7.91 -8.19 -11.66
C GLU A 121 -8.70 -9.33 -12.30
N GLY A 122 -10.03 -9.37 -12.06
CA GLY A 122 -10.97 -10.18 -12.84
C GLY A 122 -10.61 -11.67 -13.04
N GLY A 123 -10.19 -12.36 -11.97
CA GLY A 123 -9.79 -13.77 -12.04
C GLY A 123 -8.32 -14.01 -12.42
N ALA A 124 -7.57 -12.95 -12.69
CA ALA A 124 -6.11 -12.96 -12.88
C ALA A 124 -5.42 -12.37 -11.65
N ILE A 125 -4.32 -13.01 -11.24
CA ILE A 125 -3.43 -12.51 -10.20
C ILE A 125 -2.02 -12.47 -10.75
N SER A 126 -1.39 -11.30 -10.69
CA SER A 126 -0.01 -11.08 -11.09
C SER A 126 0.82 -10.67 -9.89
N LEU A 127 1.91 -11.39 -9.63
CA LEU A 127 2.95 -10.99 -8.70
C LEU A 127 4.20 -10.58 -9.48
N ARG A 128 4.75 -9.41 -9.11
CA ARG A 128 6.02 -8.91 -9.62
C ARG A 128 7.06 -8.93 -8.52
N LEU A 129 8.10 -9.72 -8.72
CA LEU A 129 9.22 -9.91 -7.80
C LEU A 129 10.44 -9.15 -8.35
N PRO A 130 10.66 -7.88 -7.95
CA PRO A 130 11.79 -7.08 -8.41
C PRO A 130 13.12 -7.65 -7.92
N ASP A 131 14.18 -7.46 -8.72
CA ASP A 131 15.55 -7.87 -8.41
C ASP A 131 15.70 -9.38 -8.13
N VAL A 132 14.82 -10.19 -8.73
CA VAL A 132 14.85 -11.65 -8.65
C VAL A 132 15.29 -12.24 -9.98
N THR A 133 16.18 -13.23 -9.91
CA THR A 133 16.63 -14.03 -11.05
C THR A 133 16.02 -15.43 -10.97
N LEU A 134 15.31 -15.85 -12.01
CA LEU A 134 14.72 -17.18 -12.14
C LEU A 134 15.79 -18.20 -12.53
N VAL A 135 16.06 -19.15 -11.64
CA VAL A 135 16.95 -20.29 -11.90
C VAL A 135 16.15 -21.40 -12.58
N GLY A 136 16.69 -21.97 -13.66
CA GLY A 136 16.05 -23.12 -14.34
C GLY A 136 15.00 -22.78 -15.40
N GLY A 137 14.88 -21.51 -15.79
CA GLY A 137 14.03 -21.05 -16.90
C GLY A 137 12.53 -20.95 -16.55
N PRO A 138 11.69 -20.51 -17.51
CA PRO A 138 10.27 -20.32 -17.26
C PRO A 138 9.57 -21.62 -16.86
N ARG A 139 8.62 -21.53 -15.94
CA ARG A 139 7.79 -22.63 -15.45
C ARG A 139 6.33 -22.30 -15.70
N ASN A 140 5.52 -23.29 -16.06
CA ASN A 140 4.09 -23.10 -16.20
C ASN A 140 3.34 -24.42 -15.93
N GLY A 141 2.04 -24.32 -15.71
CA GLY A 141 1.18 -25.46 -15.55
C GLY A 141 -0.30 -25.09 -15.62
N ARG A 142 -1.13 -26.13 -15.71
CA ARG A 142 -2.58 -26.01 -15.61
C ARG A 142 -3.09 -27.07 -14.65
N VAL A 143 -4.08 -26.68 -13.86
CA VAL A 143 -4.75 -27.51 -12.87
C VAL A 143 -6.25 -27.39 -13.06
N GLU A 144 -6.94 -28.52 -13.05
CA GLU A 144 -8.39 -28.58 -13.15
C GLU A 144 -8.92 -29.39 -11.96
N SER A 145 -9.84 -28.80 -11.20
CA SER A 145 -10.47 -29.43 -10.04
C SER A 145 -11.91 -28.95 -9.92
N ASN A 146 -12.86 -29.87 -9.70
CA ASN A 146 -14.29 -29.56 -9.49
C ASN A 146 -14.93 -28.63 -10.55
N GLY A 147 -14.47 -28.71 -11.82
CA GLY A 147 -14.97 -27.87 -12.92
C GLY A 147 -14.33 -26.47 -13.02
N LEU A 148 -13.41 -26.14 -12.11
CA LEU A 148 -12.62 -24.91 -12.12
C LEU A 148 -11.24 -25.19 -12.75
N SER A 149 -10.83 -24.38 -13.73
CA SER A 149 -9.50 -24.43 -14.35
C SER A 149 -8.66 -23.25 -13.88
N LEU A 150 -7.46 -23.54 -13.39
CA LEU A 150 -6.43 -22.60 -13.03
C LEU A 150 -5.19 -22.84 -13.89
N SER A 151 -4.68 -21.79 -14.53
CA SER A 151 -3.37 -21.82 -15.19
C SER A 151 -2.39 -20.91 -14.46
N TRP A 152 -1.13 -21.32 -14.40
CA TRP A 152 -0.09 -20.54 -13.75
C TRP A 152 1.18 -20.51 -14.60
N ARG A 153 1.93 -19.42 -14.49
CA ARG A 153 3.20 -19.20 -15.17
C ARG A 153 4.14 -18.41 -14.28
N VAL A 154 5.42 -18.76 -14.31
CA VAL A 154 6.53 -18.05 -13.68
C VAL A 154 7.59 -17.82 -14.74
N GLU A 155 7.92 -16.57 -15.03
CA GLU A 155 8.89 -16.22 -16.08
C GLU A 155 9.75 -15.01 -15.71
N GLN A 156 10.96 -14.95 -16.29
CA GLN A 156 11.84 -13.80 -16.14
C GLN A 156 11.36 -12.69 -17.07
N GLN A 157 11.09 -11.50 -16.53
CA GLN A 157 10.67 -10.32 -17.27
C GLN A 157 11.64 -9.16 -16.97
N GLY A 158 12.74 -9.08 -17.72
CA GLY A 158 13.79 -8.09 -17.44
C GLY A 158 14.54 -8.42 -16.14
N ASP A 159 14.58 -7.47 -15.21
CA ASP A 159 15.23 -7.57 -13.88
C ASP A 159 14.30 -8.12 -12.78
N GLN A 160 13.09 -8.54 -13.14
CA GLN A 160 12.10 -9.08 -12.21
C GLN A 160 11.58 -10.45 -12.67
N VAL A 161 11.07 -11.23 -11.73
CA VAL A 161 10.29 -12.42 -12.02
C VAL A 161 8.80 -12.06 -11.95
N GLN A 162 8.05 -12.46 -12.97
CA GLN A 162 6.59 -12.35 -12.98
C GLN A 162 5.97 -13.72 -12.72
N VAL A 163 5.08 -13.77 -11.74
CA VAL A 163 4.22 -14.93 -11.47
C VAL A 163 2.79 -14.55 -11.84
N LEU A 164 2.17 -15.31 -12.73
CA LEU A 164 0.81 -15.07 -13.21
C LEU A 164 -0.04 -16.30 -12.88
N LEU A 165 -1.18 -16.09 -12.22
CA LEU A 165 -2.22 -17.07 -12.00
C LEU A 165 -3.49 -16.60 -12.70
N LEU A 166 -4.15 -17.48 -13.45
CA LEU A 166 -5.32 -17.14 -14.24
C LEU A 166 -6.38 -18.22 -14.08
N GLY A 167 -7.50 -17.88 -13.45
CA GLY A 167 -8.68 -18.75 -13.36
C GLY A 167 -9.76 -18.37 -14.37
N MET A 168 -10.66 -19.31 -14.66
CA MET A 168 -11.81 -19.06 -15.55
C MET A 168 -13.01 -18.38 -14.85
N THR A 169 -12.91 -18.07 -13.57
CA THR A 169 -13.96 -17.42 -12.77
C THR A 169 -13.68 -15.94 -12.56
N ASP A 170 -14.74 -15.14 -12.40
CA ASP A 170 -14.63 -13.68 -12.20
C ASP A 170 -13.86 -13.28 -10.93
N ARG A 171 -13.67 -14.21 -9.98
CA ARG A 171 -12.82 -14.03 -8.78
C ARG A 171 -12.05 -15.32 -8.47
N LEU A 172 -10.78 -15.15 -8.14
CA LEU A 172 -9.87 -16.20 -7.66
C LEU A 172 -9.56 -15.89 -6.17
N ASP A 173 -9.91 -16.79 -5.25
CA ASP A 173 -9.54 -16.62 -3.83
C ASP A 173 -8.13 -17.17 -3.61
N VAL A 174 -7.17 -16.25 -3.52
CA VAL A 174 -5.75 -16.57 -3.36
C VAL A 174 -5.18 -15.88 -2.15
N ARG A 175 -4.55 -16.67 -1.28
CA ARG A 175 -3.82 -16.21 -0.11
C ARG A 175 -2.33 -16.36 -0.36
N ASP A 176 -1.58 -15.30 -0.10
CA ASP A 176 -0.13 -15.28 -0.17
C ASP A 176 0.48 -15.23 1.22
N ARG A 177 1.56 -15.99 1.44
CA ARG A 177 2.29 -16.00 2.71
C ARG A 177 3.79 -16.12 2.44
N LEU A 178 4.57 -15.18 2.95
CA LEU A 178 6.03 -15.21 2.87
C LEU A 178 6.62 -15.65 4.21
N GLU A 179 7.29 -16.79 4.23
CA GLU A 179 7.90 -17.35 5.43
C GLU A 179 9.43 -17.32 5.34
N PRO A 180 10.13 -16.78 6.36
CA PRO A 180 11.58 -16.91 6.45
C PRO A 180 11.95 -18.29 7.01
N ALA A 181 12.76 -19.07 6.28
CA ALA A 181 13.18 -20.41 6.66
C ALA A 181 14.71 -20.51 6.63
N ALA A 182 15.36 -20.42 7.81
CA ALA A 182 16.79 -20.71 8.05
C ALA A 182 17.75 -20.55 6.85
N GLY A 183 17.88 -19.32 6.32
CA GLY A 183 18.78 -19.00 5.20
C GLY A 183 18.12 -18.97 3.81
N HIS A 184 16.82 -19.25 3.73
CA HIS A 184 15.98 -19.18 2.54
C HIS A 184 14.67 -18.44 2.87
N ALA A 185 13.91 -18.05 1.85
CA ALA A 185 12.54 -17.59 2.01
C ALA A 185 11.60 -18.41 1.13
N GLN A 186 10.38 -18.61 1.60
CA GLN A 186 9.36 -19.37 0.88
C GLN A 186 8.13 -18.49 0.71
N LEU A 187 7.77 -18.23 -0.55
CA LEU A 187 6.51 -17.57 -0.88
C LEU A 187 5.50 -18.64 -1.27
N TRP A 188 4.45 -18.75 -0.47
CA TRP A 188 3.34 -19.67 -0.66
C TRP A 188 2.17 -18.91 -1.31
N LEU A 189 1.63 -19.45 -2.39
CA LEU A 189 0.42 -18.97 -3.05
C LEU A 189 -0.64 -20.06 -3.00
N GLU A 190 -1.60 -19.91 -2.10
CA GLU A 190 -2.67 -20.88 -1.87
C GLU A 190 -3.95 -20.43 -2.58
N VAL A 191 -4.42 -21.24 -3.51
CA VAL A 191 -5.65 -21.03 -4.27
C VAL A 191 -6.70 -22.03 -3.78
N HIS A 192 -7.81 -21.53 -3.26
CA HIS A 192 -8.95 -22.39 -2.92
C HIS A 192 -9.73 -22.70 -4.20
N MET A 193 -9.76 -23.97 -4.59
CA MET A 193 -10.47 -24.44 -5.78
C MET A 193 -11.84 -25.06 -5.44
N ASP A 194 -12.35 -24.76 -4.25
CA ASP A 194 -13.69 -25.11 -3.83
C ASP A 194 -14.57 -23.86 -3.96
N GLY A 195 -15.64 -23.95 -4.76
CA GLY A 195 -16.57 -22.85 -5.02
C GLY A 195 -17.44 -22.44 -3.82
N ALA A 196 -17.00 -22.70 -2.59
CA ALA A 196 -17.70 -22.37 -1.35
C ALA A 196 -16.75 -21.58 -0.42
N PRO A 197 -17.17 -20.41 0.09
CA PRO A 197 -16.37 -19.67 1.06
C PRO A 197 -16.18 -20.54 2.32
N VAL A 198 -14.92 -20.86 2.62
CA VAL A 198 -14.55 -21.66 3.80
C VAL A 198 -14.85 -20.85 5.06
N ALA A 199 -15.86 -21.30 5.80
CA ALA A 199 -16.11 -20.89 7.17
C ALA A 199 -14.92 -21.31 8.05
N VAL A 200 -14.46 -20.38 8.89
CA VAL A 200 -13.39 -20.61 9.87
C VAL A 200 -13.92 -21.58 10.93
N PRO A 201 -13.21 -22.69 11.25
CA PRO A 201 -13.61 -23.56 12.35
C PRO A 201 -13.23 -22.91 13.69
N GLU A 202 -14.24 -22.42 14.43
CA GLU A 202 -14.14 -22.09 15.85
C GLU A 202 -14.44 -23.34 16.65
N ASP A 203 -13.41 -24.10 17.04
CA ASP A 203 -13.50 -25.07 18.13
C ASP A 203 -12.20 -25.01 18.95
N LEU A 204 -12.21 -24.12 19.95
CA LEU A 204 -11.35 -24.20 21.13
C LEU A 204 -12.23 -23.96 22.36
N GLU A 205 -12.87 -25.03 22.84
CA GLU A 205 -13.51 -25.07 24.15
C GLU A 205 -12.45 -24.95 25.25
N LEU A 206 -12.62 -23.97 26.16
CA LEU A 206 -11.94 -23.94 27.45
C LEU A 206 -12.98 -24.18 28.56
N PRO A 207 -12.66 -24.99 29.59
CA PRO A 207 -13.63 -25.41 30.61
C PRO A 207 -13.95 -24.28 31.60
N PHE A 208 -15.23 -24.19 31.97
CA PHE A 208 -15.75 -23.31 33.02
C PHE A 208 -15.35 -23.82 34.42
N ALA A 209 -14.90 -22.90 35.29
CA ALA A 209 -14.69 -23.15 36.71
C ALA A 209 -15.96 -22.87 37.52
N GLU A 210 -16.30 -23.77 38.44
CA GLU A 210 -17.43 -23.68 39.37
C GLU A 210 -17.26 -22.55 40.41
N PRO A 211 -18.35 -22.01 40.99
CA PRO A 211 -18.28 -20.92 41.95
C PRO A 211 -18.01 -21.46 43.37
N ALA A 212 -16.99 -20.90 44.03
CA ALA A 212 -16.82 -21.01 45.47
C ALA A 212 -17.52 -19.85 46.18
N LEU A 213 -18.45 -20.20 47.08
CA LEU A 213 -18.95 -19.36 48.15
C LEU A 213 -17.81 -19.12 49.15
N ASP A 214 -17.56 -17.87 49.54
CA ASP A 214 -17.58 -17.46 50.95
C ASP A 214 -17.33 -15.96 51.12
N GLU A 215 -18.16 -15.39 51.99
CA GLU A 215 -18.19 -14.02 52.44
C GLU A 215 -17.09 -13.81 53.49
N ALA A 216 -16.12 -12.95 53.21
CA ALA A 216 -15.12 -12.52 54.19
C ALA A 216 -15.06 -10.99 54.24
N SER A 217 -15.43 -10.47 55.41
CA SER A 217 -15.38 -9.06 55.83
C SER A 217 -14.01 -8.43 55.60
N LEU A 218 -13.99 -7.29 54.89
CA LEU A 218 -12.78 -6.53 54.56
C LEU A 218 -12.26 -5.68 55.75
N PRO A 219 -10.92 -5.52 55.91
CA PRO A 219 -10.31 -4.76 57.00
C PRO A 219 -10.27 -3.23 56.79
N GLU A 220 -10.21 -2.48 57.90
CA GLU A 220 -10.39 -1.02 58.08
C GLU A 220 -9.48 -0.05 57.29
N TRP A 221 -8.53 -0.52 56.47
CA TRP A 221 -7.72 0.40 55.65
C TRP A 221 -8.49 0.96 54.44
N VAL A 222 -9.69 0.42 54.16
CA VAL A 222 -10.60 0.86 53.08
C VAL A 222 -11.33 2.18 53.40
N THR A 223 -11.31 2.68 54.64
CA THR A 223 -12.01 3.93 55.02
C THR A 223 -11.11 5.13 55.27
N ARG A 224 -9.83 5.11 54.86
CA ARG A 224 -8.98 6.30 54.99
C ARG A 224 -9.30 7.34 53.92
N THR A 225 -9.91 8.44 54.31
CA THR A 225 -10.10 9.63 53.47
C THR A 225 -8.75 10.34 53.24
N ALA A 226 -8.47 10.65 51.98
CA ALA A 226 -7.29 11.42 51.56
C ALA A 226 -7.50 12.92 51.82
N PRO A 227 -6.46 13.68 52.21
CA PRO A 227 -6.55 15.13 52.40
C PRO A 227 -6.44 15.91 51.08
N ASP A 228 -7.15 17.04 51.04
CA ASP A 228 -7.26 17.97 49.91
C ASP A 228 -5.90 18.49 49.40
N ALA A 229 -5.69 18.37 48.09
CA ALA A 229 -4.58 19.00 47.38
C ALA A 229 -4.90 20.47 47.08
N GLN A 230 -4.06 21.34 47.64
CA GLN A 230 -4.07 22.79 47.44
C GLN A 230 -3.81 23.20 45.99
N THR A 231 -4.63 24.16 45.56
CA THR A 231 -4.51 24.96 44.33
C THR A 231 -3.25 25.82 44.32
N ALA A 232 -2.56 25.88 43.17
CA ALA A 232 -1.60 26.92 42.81
C ALA A 232 -1.98 27.56 41.45
N PRO A 233 -1.72 28.86 41.24
CA PRO A 233 -2.35 29.71 40.21
C PRO A 233 -1.65 29.71 38.84
N PRO A 234 -2.29 30.25 37.78
CA PRO A 234 -1.78 30.21 36.41
C PRO A 234 -0.77 31.32 36.12
N VAL A 235 0.30 30.97 35.38
CA VAL A 235 1.23 31.94 34.75
C VAL A 235 0.87 32.06 33.28
N ALA A 236 0.60 33.29 32.84
CA ALA A 236 0.31 33.65 31.45
C ALA A 236 1.58 33.68 30.59
N PRO A 237 1.51 33.34 29.28
CA PRO A 237 2.62 33.54 28.37
C PRO A 237 2.62 34.96 27.76
N ASP A 238 3.79 35.58 27.78
CA ASP A 238 4.13 36.81 27.07
C ASP A 238 4.01 36.65 25.55
N VAL A 239 3.35 37.62 24.92
CA VAL A 239 3.25 37.74 23.46
C VAL A 239 4.37 38.64 22.96
N GLN A 240 5.31 38.09 22.19
CA GLN A 240 6.25 38.87 21.39
C GLN A 240 5.64 39.22 20.02
N PRO A 241 5.73 40.47 19.54
CA PRO A 241 5.17 40.87 18.26
C PRO A 241 6.03 40.38 17.08
N VAL A 242 5.38 39.68 16.15
CA VAL A 242 5.95 39.25 14.87
C VAL A 242 6.17 40.46 13.97
N ALA A 243 7.41 40.63 13.51
CA ALA A 243 7.79 41.61 12.50
C ALA A 243 7.25 41.22 11.11
N GLU A 244 6.77 42.23 10.40
CA GLU A 244 6.26 42.22 9.03
C GLU A 244 7.34 41.84 8.00
N PRO A 245 7.09 40.91 7.06
CA PRO A 245 8.00 40.68 5.94
C PRO A 245 7.65 41.58 4.75
N ALA A 246 8.64 42.35 4.29
CA ALA A 246 8.64 43.03 3.00
C ALA A 246 8.56 42.03 1.82
N PRO A 247 8.02 42.43 0.65
CA PRO A 247 7.73 41.50 -0.45
C PRO A 247 9.01 41.08 -1.18
N ALA A 248 9.20 39.77 -1.35
CA ALA A 248 10.25 39.20 -2.19
C ALA A 248 9.83 39.16 -3.67
N PRO A 249 10.78 39.24 -4.63
CA PRO A 249 10.50 39.35 -6.05
C PRO A 249 9.97 38.04 -6.64
N VAL A 250 9.08 38.20 -7.62
CA VAL A 250 8.40 37.15 -8.38
C VAL A 250 9.40 36.12 -8.93
N ALA A 251 9.35 34.89 -8.41
CA ALA A 251 10.08 33.74 -8.94
C ALA A 251 9.33 33.16 -10.14
N ARG A 252 10.06 32.96 -11.23
CA ARG A 252 9.60 32.32 -12.48
C ARG A 252 9.12 30.89 -12.21
N PRO A 253 8.13 30.37 -12.97
CA PRO A 253 7.62 29.02 -12.79
C PRO A 253 8.74 27.99 -13.03
N GLN A 254 9.08 27.25 -11.97
CA GLN A 254 9.99 26.12 -12.07
C GLN A 254 9.28 24.97 -12.78
N VAL A 255 9.92 24.50 -13.84
CA VAL A 255 9.55 23.36 -14.66
C VAL A 255 9.36 22.13 -13.76
N ALA A 256 8.26 21.41 -14.02
CA ALA A 256 7.87 20.16 -13.39
C ALA A 256 9.07 19.26 -13.07
N THR A 257 9.34 19.08 -11.78
CA THR A 257 10.18 17.99 -11.30
C THR A 257 9.49 16.68 -11.66
N LYS A 258 10.22 15.83 -12.38
CA LYS A 258 9.82 14.44 -12.62
C LYS A 258 9.48 13.80 -11.26
N PRO A 259 8.41 13.00 -11.14
CA PRO A 259 8.10 12.31 -9.90
C PRO A 259 9.26 11.37 -9.58
N THR A 260 10.14 11.78 -8.66
CA THR A 260 11.11 10.90 -8.03
C THR A 260 10.30 9.93 -7.18
N VAL A 261 10.12 8.71 -7.70
CA VAL A 261 9.60 7.59 -6.93
C VAL A 261 10.62 7.31 -5.82
N GLN A 262 10.34 7.76 -4.61
CA GLN A 262 11.06 7.29 -3.43
C GLN A 262 10.56 5.88 -3.15
N ILE A 263 11.38 4.88 -3.51
CA ILE A 263 11.16 3.48 -3.15
C ILE A 263 11.48 3.36 -1.66
N GLY A 264 10.47 3.55 -0.82
CA GLY A 264 10.56 3.17 0.59
C GLY A 264 10.59 1.64 0.68
N SER A 265 11.48 1.11 1.52
CA SER A 265 11.43 -0.30 1.95
C SER A 265 10.00 -0.63 2.41
N HIS A 266 9.38 -1.67 1.86
CA HIS A 266 8.04 -2.10 2.27
C HIS A 266 8.08 -2.45 3.76
N ARG A 267 7.57 -1.54 4.59
CA ARG A 267 7.35 -1.81 6.01
C ARG A 267 6.11 -2.69 6.06
N PRO A 268 6.19 -3.92 6.59
CA PRO A 268 5.04 -4.82 6.64
C PRO A 268 3.86 -4.09 7.30
N ASP A 269 2.66 -4.23 6.72
CA ASP A 269 1.46 -3.53 7.19
C ASP A 269 1.30 -3.75 8.71
N PRO A 270 1.44 -2.70 9.54
CA PRO A 270 1.36 -2.84 11.00
C PRO A 270 0.02 -3.42 11.44
N LEU A 271 -1.04 -3.19 10.66
CA LEU A 271 -2.34 -3.77 10.93
C LEU A 271 -2.37 -5.28 10.62
N ALA A 272 -1.72 -5.73 9.56
CA ALA A 272 -1.57 -7.17 9.26
C ALA A 272 -0.78 -7.90 10.35
N GLN A 273 0.33 -7.31 10.82
CA GLN A 273 1.12 -7.86 11.93
C GLN A 273 0.31 -7.94 13.23
N ALA A 274 -0.49 -6.92 13.52
CA ALA A 274 -1.37 -6.94 14.70
C ALA A 274 -2.44 -8.03 14.61
N ARG A 275 -3.03 -8.23 13.42
CA ARG A 275 -4.03 -9.28 13.16
C ARG A 275 -3.42 -10.68 13.32
N ASP A 276 -2.22 -10.90 12.80
CA ASP A 276 -1.47 -12.13 12.97
C ASP A 276 -1.15 -12.39 14.46
N ALA A 277 -0.71 -11.36 15.19
CA ALA A 277 -0.50 -11.47 16.63
C ALA A 277 -1.79 -11.82 17.40
N LEU A 278 -2.96 -11.32 16.99
CA LEU A 278 -4.25 -11.73 17.57
C LEU A 278 -4.59 -13.19 17.28
N GLN A 279 -4.34 -13.67 16.06
CA GLN A 279 -4.56 -15.07 15.69
C GLN A 279 -3.67 -16.01 16.50
N GLN A 280 -2.45 -15.59 16.79
CA GLN A 280 -1.50 -16.31 17.65
C GLN A 280 -1.81 -16.15 19.15
N GLN A 281 -2.92 -15.48 19.53
CA GLN A 281 -3.29 -15.15 20.90
C GLN A 281 -2.23 -14.33 21.65
N ASN A 282 -1.30 -13.70 20.92
CA ASN A 282 -0.30 -12.79 21.48
C ASN A 282 -0.91 -11.40 21.63
N PHE A 283 -1.86 -11.29 22.56
CA PHE A 283 -2.59 -10.06 22.82
C PHE A 283 -1.69 -8.88 23.23
N PRO A 284 -0.64 -9.04 24.06
CA PRO A 284 0.24 -7.93 24.41
C PRO A 284 0.90 -7.31 23.18
N ARG A 285 1.40 -8.15 22.25
CA ARG A 285 2.04 -7.68 21.03
C ARG A 285 1.04 -7.01 20.08
N ALA A 286 -0.14 -7.60 19.92
CA ALA A 286 -1.20 -7.02 19.11
C ALA A 286 -1.60 -5.63 19.61
N ILE A 287 -1.81 -5.48 20.92
CA ILE A 287 -2.17 -4.20 21.55
C ILE A 287 -1.06 -3.16 21.32
N GLU A 288 0.21 -3.51 21.52
CA GLU A 288 1.34 -2.61 21.30
C GLU A 288 1.39 -2.09 19.85
N LEU A 289 1.27 -3.01 18.88
CA LEU A 289 1.26 -2.66 17.46
C LEU A 289 0.08 -1.76 17.10
N LEU A 290 -1.11 -2.05 17.63
CA LEU A 290 -2.33 -1.29 17.37
C LEU A 290 -2.33 0.08 18.06
N GLN A 291 -1.76 0.19 19.26
CA GLN A 291 -1.56 1.47 19.94
C GLN A 291 -0.58 2.35 19.17
N ALA A 292 0.55 1.79 18.71
CA ALA A 292 1.50 2.50 17.87
C ALA A 292 0.87 2.96 16.54
N LEU A 293 0.07 2.09 15.92
CA LEU A 293 -0.67 2.43 14.70
C LEU A 293 -1.70 3.54 14.94
N HIS A 294 -2.46 3.47 16.03
CA HIS A 294 -3.42 4.50 16.40
C HIS A 294 -2.75 5.84 16.73
N ALA A 295 -1.59 5.83 17.39
CA ALA A 295 -0.81 7.03 17.66
C ALA A 295 -0.29 7.68 16.36
N ALA A 296 0.16 6.87 15.39
CA ALA A 296 0.61 7.36 14.10
C ALA A 296 -0.53 7.83 13.20
N GLN A 297 -1.71 7.21 13.32
CA GLN A 297 -2.89 7.48 12.50
C GLN A 297 -4.17 7.54 13.37
N PRO A 298 -4.40 8.65 14.11
CA PRO A 298 -5.55 8.75 15.03
C PRO A 298 -6.92 8.64 14.35
N ASP A 299 -6.98 9.00 13.07
CA ASP A 299 -8.22 8.99 12.29
C ASP A 299 -8.51 7.63 11.64
N ASN A 300 -7.58 6.66 11.69
CA ASN A 300 -7.75 5.32 11.15
C ASN A 300 -8.77 4.51 11.99
N VAL A 301 -9.98 4.36 11.45
CA VAL A 301 -11.11 3.67 12.08
C VAL A 301 -10.83 2.19 12.27
N GLU A 302 -10.20 1.56 11.27
CA GLU A 302 -9.92 0.12 11.28
C GLU A 302 -8.94 -0.21 12.41
N ALA A 303 -7.87 0.59 12.57
CA ALA A 303 -6.95 0.46 13.68
C ALA A 303 -7.65 0.60 15.05
N ALA A 304 -8.58 1.54 15.19
CA ALA A 304 -9.34 1.72 16.43
C ALA A 304 -10.24 0.50 16.74
N ARG A 305 -10.93 -0.04 15.73
CA ARG A 305 -11.77 -1.24 15.88
C ARG A 305 -10.94 -2.47 16.26
N TRP A 306 -9.80 -2.67 15.61
CA TRP A 306 -8.89 -3.77 15.96
C TRP A 306 -8.28 -3.61 17.35
N LEU A 307 -7.93 -2.39 17.77
CA LEU A 307 -7.44 -2.14 19.12
C LEU A 307 -8.51 -2.48 20.16
N ALA A 308 -9.76 -2.07 19.94
CA ALA A 308 -10.88 -2.44 20.80
C ALA A 308 -11.10 -3.97 20.87
N ARG A 309 -11.05 -4.67 19.72
CA ARG A 309 -11.10 -6.14 19.67
C ARG A 309 -9.95 -6.79 20.44
N ALA A 310 -8.74 -6.24 20.31
CA ALA A 310 -7.55 -6.73 21.00
C ALA A 310 -7.69 -6.59 22.53
N TYR A 311 -8.20 -5.46 23.02
CA TYR A 311 -8.47 -5.30 24.45
C TYR A 311 -9.53 -6.28 24.97
N LEU A 312 -10.63 -6.50 24.23
CA LEU A 312 -11.67 -7.47 24.59
C LEU A 312 -11.10 -8.88 24.66
N ALA A 313 -10.34 -9.30 23.65
CA ALA A 313 -9.73 -10.63 23.59
C ALA A 313 -8.69 -10.83 24.72
N ALA A 314 -7.98 -9.77 25.09
CA ALA A 314 -7.02 -9.77 26.19
C ALA A 314 -7.67 -9.72 27.60
N GLY A 315 -8.99 -9.54 27.69
CA GLY A 315 -9.67 -9.28 28.97
C GLY A 315 -9.31 -7.93 29.61
N ARG A 316 -8.70 -7.01 28.86
CA ARG A 316 -8.28 -5.68 29.35
C ARG A 316 -9.46 -4.70 29.25
N ILE A 317 -10.46 -4.92 30.10
CA ILE A 317 -11.73 -4.20 30.06
C ILE A 317 -11.57 -2.75 30.53
N GLU A 318 -10.85 -2.51 31.62
CA GLU A 318 -10.65 -1.14 32.14
C GLU A 318 -10.02 -0.20 31.11
N PRO A 319 -8.88 -0.53 30.45
CA PRO A 319 -8.32 0.32 29.40
C PRO A 319 -9.27 0.54 28.21
N LEU A 320 -10.07 -0.46 27.87
CA LEU A 320 -11.05 -0.36 26.79
C LEU A 320 -12.15 0.66 27.14
N LEU A 321 -12.71 0.56 28.33
CA LEU A 321 -13.80 1.42 28.78
C LEU A 321 -13.35 2.86 29.02
N GLU A 322 -12.07 3.09 29.34
CA GLU A 322 -11.49 4.43 29.43
C GLU A 322 -11.27 5.06 28.05
N TRP A 323 -10.71 4.32 27.09
CA TRP A 323 -10.26 4.87 25.81
C TRP A 323 -11.35 4.93 24.72
N LEU A 324 -12.20 3.90 24.63
CA LEU A 324 -13.15 3.74 23.51
C LEU A 324 -14.27 4.81 23.46
N PRO A 325 -14.81 5.33 24.59
CA PRO A 325 -15.81 6.40 24.53
C PRO A 325 -15.36 7.65 23.78
N ALA A 326 -14.09 8.06 23.91
CA ALA A 326 -13.54 9.19 23.19
C ALA A 326 -13.48 8.94 21.67
N GLN A 327 -13.23 7.70 21.24
CA GLN A 327 -13.26 7.33 19.83
C GLN A 327 -14.67 7.37 19.26
N LEU A 328 -15.66 6.94 20.05
CA LEU A 328 -17.07 6.95 19.65
C LEU A 328 -17.66 8.37 19.63
N GLN A 329 -17.21 9.27 20.51
CA GLN A 329 -17.58 10.70 20.45
C GLN A 329 -17.16 11.36 19.14
N ARG A 330 -15.97 11.02 18.62
CA ARG A 330 -15.50 11.49 17.31
C ARG A 330 -16.22 10.81 16.15
N ARG A 331 -16.82 9.64 16.36
CA ARG A 331 -17.47 8.80 15.34
C ARG A 331 -18.83 8.27 15.85
N PRO A 332 -19.83 9.15 16.06
CA PRO A 332 -21.08 8.77 16.72
C PRO A 332 -21.95 7.78 15.92
N PHE A 333 -21.64 7.52 14.66
CA PHE A 333 -22.39 6.57 13.82
C PHE A 333 -21.61 5.27 13.53
N ASP A 334 -20.47 5.05 14.17
CA ASP A 334 -19.73 3.80 14.04
C ASP A 334 -20.40 2.69 14.88
N ALA A 335 -21.25 1.90 14.23
CA ALA A 335 -21.97 0.81 14.85
C ALA A 335 -21.05 -0.26 15.44
N GLU A 336 -19.91 -0.53 14.80
CA GLU A 336 -18.99 -1.57 15.23
C GLU A 336 -18.23 -1.17 16.50
N LEU A 337 -17.70 0.06 16.56
CA LEU A 337 -17.09 0.58 17.79
C LEU A 337 -18.10 0.61 18.94
N ARG A 338 -19.36 0.93 18.66
CA ARG A 338 -20.43 0.90 19.66
C ARG A 338 -20.71 -0.52 20.17
N MET A 339 -20.75 -1.51 19.28
CA MET A 339 -20.89 -2.92 19.69
C MET A 339 -19.71 -3.38 20.53
N LEU A 340 -18.49 -2.97 20.19
CA LEU A 340 -17.29 -3.31 20.96
C LEU A 340 -17.32 -2.67 22.36
N LEU A 341 -17.81 -1.43 22.48
CA LEU A 341 -18.00 -0.77 23.78
C LEU A 341 -19.04 -1.51 24.63
N ALA A 342 -20.20 -1.85 24.04
CA ALA A 342 -21.23 -2.59 24.74
C ALA A 342 -20.76 -3.99 25.18
N ARG A 343 -19.92 -4.67 24.38
CA ARG A 343 -19.28 -5.94 24.76
C ARG A 343 -18.32 -5.77 25.92
N GLY A 344 -17.54 -4.68 25.95
CA GLY A 344 -16.66 -4.36 27.08
C GLY A 344 -17.46 -4.14 28.37
N GLN A 345 -18.55 -3.38 28.28
CA GLN A 345 -19.47 -3.14 29.40
C GLN A 345 -20.16 -4.43 29.87
N LEU A 346 -20.47 -5.35 28.95
CA LEU A 346 -20.97 -6.67 29.30
C LEU A 346 -19.95 -7.52 30.06
N GLN A 347 -18.68 -7.49 29.63
CA GLN A 347 -17.59 -8.21 30.31
C GLN A 347 -17.25 -7.61 31.68
N SER A 348 -17.49 -6.31 31.91
CA SER A 348 -17.41 -5.71 33.24
C SER A 348 -18.63 -5.97 34.13
N GLY A 349 -19.70 -6.56 33.58
CA GLY A 349 -20.95 -6.87 34.29
C GLY A 349 -22.01 -5.77 34.24
N ASP A 350 -21.72 -4.62 33.60
CA ASP A 350 -22.64 -3.49 33.48
C ASP A 350 -23.58 -3.63 32.27
N LYS A 351 -24.55 -4.55 32.41
CA LYS A 351 -25.53 -4.89 31.36
C LYS A 351 -26.44 -3.70 31.02
N GLN A 352 -26.81 -2.88 32.01
CA GLN A 352 -27.68 -1.73 31.82
C GLN A 352 -26.98 -0.65 30.98
N THR A 353 -25.72 -0.33 31.27
CA THR A 353 -24.95 0.63 30.46
C THR A 353 -24.67 0.09 29.07
N ALA A 354 -24.40 -1.21 28.93
CA ALA A 354 -24.30 -1.85 27.62
C ALA A 354 -25.57 -1.66 26.78
N LEU A 355 -26.75 -1.80 27.39
CA LEU A 355 -28.02 -1.63 26.68
C LEU A 355 -28.23 -0.18 26.26
N ALA A 356 -27.99 0.76 27.19
CA ALA A 356 -28.08 2.18 26.92
C ALA A 356 -27.12 2.60 25.78
N THR A 357 -25.93 2.00 25.72
CA THR A 357 -24.94 2.24 24.66
C THR A 357 -25.46 1.76 23.31
N LEU A 358 -26.06 0.57 23.21
CA LEU A 358 -26.57 0.03 21.94
C LEU A 358 -27.86 0.71 21.45
N VAL A 359 -28.69 1.23 22.34
CA VAL A 359 -29.90 1.96 21.92
C VAL A 359 -29.55 3.30 21.28
N GLN A 360 -28.43 3.92 21.68
CA GLN A 360 -27.99 5.19 21.12
C GLN A 360 -27.46 5.04 19.70
N ASN A 361 -28.00 5.82 18.74
CA ASN A 361 -27.56 5.82 17.33
C ASN A 361 -27.49 4.42 16.72
N ALA A 362 -28.49 3.57 17.00
CA ALA A 362 -28.58 2.26 16.39
C ALA A 362 -28.72 2.38 14.86
N PRO A 363 -27.98 1.59 14.07
CA PRO A 363 -28.15 1.52 12.63
C PRO A 363 -29.52 0.93 12.26
N SER A 364 -29.93 1.08 11.00
CA SER A 364 -31.13 0.42 10.52
C SER A 364 -31.00 -1.11 10.63
N LEU A 365 -32.09 -1.80 10.94
CA LEU A 365 -32.08 -3.27 11.08
C LEU A 365 -31.63 -3.96 9.78
N ALA A 366 -31.99 -3.42 8.61
CA ALA A 366 -31.60 -3.97 7.32
C ALA A 366 -30.10 -3.82 7.03
N SER A 367 -29.46 -2.75 7.51
CA SER A 367 -28.02 -2.51 7.28
C SER A 367 -27.14 -3.35 8.20
N ASP A 368 -27.58 -3.60 9.43
CA ASP A 368 -26.81 -4.39 10.40
C ASP A 368 -27.72 -5.25 11.30
N PRO A 369 -28.14 -6.43 10.81
CA PRO A 369 -28.92 -7.37 11.61
C PRO A 369 -28.15 -7.89 12.84
N GLY A 370 -26.82 -7.98 12.76
CA GLY A 370 -25.97 -8.47 13.84
C GLY A 370 -25.96 -7.53 15.05
N TYR A 371 -25.97 -6.22 14.81
CA TYR A 371 -26.16 -5.20 15.83
C TYR A 371 -27.47 -5.40 16.60
N HIS A 372 -28.57 -5.59 15.88
CA HIS A 372 -29.89 -5.80 16.46
C HIS A 372 -30.01 -7.15 17.19
N ALA A 373 -29.30 -8.18 16.73
CA ALA A 373 -29.22 -9.45 17.44
C ALA A 373 -28.51 -9.29 18.81
N LEU A 374 -27.41 -8.53 18.86
CA LEU A 374 -26.73 -8.21 20.11
C LEU A 374 -27.62 -7.38 21.04
N LEU A 375 -28.32 -6.37 20.50
CA LEU A 375 -29.28 -5.56 21.26
C LEU A 375 -30.39 -6.45 21.86
N ALA A 376 -30.98 -7.33 21.06
CA ALA A 376 -32.04 -8.23 21.51
C ALA A 376 -31.56 -9.24 22.56
N ALA A 377 -30.36 -9.80 22.41
CA ALA A 377 -29.74 -10.67 23.40
C ALA A 377 -29.48 -9.93 24.71
N LEU A 378 -29.04 -8.67 24.64
CA LEU A 378 -28.81 -7.85 25.82
C LEU A 378 -30.10 -7.48 26.54
N GLN A 379 -31.17 -7.18 25.79
CA GLN A 379 -32.51 -7.02 26.35
C GLN A 379 -32.96 -8.25 27.15
N GLN A 380 -32.69 -9.47 26.67
CA GLN A 380 -32.96 -10.69 27.44
C GLN A 380 -32.17 -10.73 28.75
N GLN A 381 -30.88 -10.38 28.70
CA GLN A 381 -30.02 -10.42 29.89
C GLN A 381 -30.42 -9.43 30.99
N VAL A 382 -31.08 -8.31 30.64
CA VAL A 382 -31.62 -7.34 31.60
C VAL A 382 -33.10 -7.59 31.94
N GLY A 383 -33.72 -8.63 31.38
CA GLY A 383 -35.12 -8.99 31.62
C GLY A 383 -36.15 -8.24 30.78
N ASP A 384 -35.74 -7.45 29.78
CA ASP A 384 -36.64 -6.84 28.78
C ASP A 384 -37.05 -7.88 27.71
N TRP A 385 -37.81 -8.87 28.15
CA TRP A 385 -38.27 -9.96 27.29
C TRP A 385 -39.19 -9.48 26.17
N ALA A 386 -40.02 -8.46 26.45
CA ALA A 386 -40.95 -7.89 25.48
C ALA A 386 -40.22 -7.15 24.35
N GLY A 387 -39.25 -6.30 24.70
CA GLY A 387 -38.40 -5.61 23.74
C GLY A 387 -37.57 -6.59 22.90
N SER A 388 -36.94 -7.57 23.55
CA SER A 388 -36.19 -8.62 22.86
C SER A 388 -37.05 -9.39 21.85
N ALA A 389 -38.26 -9.82 22.26
CA ALA A 389 -39.18 -10.52 21.38
C ALA A 389 -39.61 -9.67 20.17
N ALA A 390 -39.70 -8.35 20.32
CA ALA A 390 -40.04 -7.44 19.22
C ALA A 390 -38.89 -7.35 18.20
N VAL A 391 -37.65 -7.17 18.66
CA VAL A 391 -36.47 -7.10 17.79
C VAL A 391 -36.22 -8.44 17.08
N TYR A 392 -36.25 -9.56 17.81
CA TYR A 392 -36.07 -10.87 17.19
C TYR A 392 -37.18 -11.24 16.19
N ARG A 393 -38.42 -10.77 16.38
CA ARG A 393 -39.48 -10.92 15.37
C ARG A 393 -39.12 -10.24 14.05
N GLN A 394 -38.53 -9.05 14.12
CA GLN A 394 -38.08 -8.32 12.92
C GLN A 394 -36.89 -9.03 12.26
N LEU A 395 -35.92 -9.51 13.06
CA LEU A 395 -34.78 -10.27 12.55
C LEU A 395 -35.20 -11.57 11.87
N VAL A 396 -36.09 -12.34 12.48
CA VAL A 396 -36.64 -13.57 11.90
C VAL A 396 -37.46 -13.29 10.63
N ALA A 397 -38.16 -12.15 10.57
CA ALA A 397 -38.85 -11.75 9.35
C ALA A 397 -37.88 -11.42 8.21
N LEU A 398 -36.70 -10.86 8.53
CA LEU A 398 -35.66 -10.56 7.56
C LEU A 398 -34.93 -11.82 7.07
N GLN A 399 -34.51 -12.70 7.99
CA GLN A 399 -33.82 -13.94 7.66
C GLN A 399 -34.41 -15.12 8.45
N PRO A 400 -35.47 -15.76 7.91
CA PRO A 400 -36.16 -16.84 8.63
C PRO A 400 -35.30 -18.08 8.88
N GLN A 401 -34.23 -18.27 8.12
CA GLN A 401 -33.36 -19.45 8.20
C GLN A 401 -32.31 -19.37 9.32
N GLN A 402 -32.08 -18.18 9.91
CA GLN A 402 -31.07 -18.02 10.94
C GLN A 402 -31.55 -18.62 12.27
N ALA A 403 -31.06 -19.82 12.58
CA ALA A 403 -31.51 -20.57 13.75
C ALA A 403 -31.25 -19.83 15.07
N ALA A 404 -30.16 -19.06 15.18
CA ALA A 404 -29.83 -18.32 16.41
C ALA A 404 -30.91 -17.29 16.76
N TRP A 405 -31.48 -16.62 15.75
CA TRP A 405 -32.54 -15.63 15.96
C TRP A 405 -33.89 -16.29 16.24
N GLN A 406 -34.14 -17.47 15.66
CA GLN A 406 -35.29 -18.29 16.01
C GLN A 406 -35.23 -18.73 17.48
N LEU A 407 -34.05 -19.14 17.96
CA LEU A 407 -33.83 -19.51 19.35
C LEU A 407 -34.01 -18.33 20.29
N GLY A 408 -33.37 -17.19 19.98
CA GLY A 408 -33.53 -15.95 20.75
C GLY A 408 -35.00 -15.52 20.86
N LEU A 409 -35.75 -15.60 19.75
CA LEU A 409 -37.19 -15.32 19.76
C LEU A 409 -37.98 -16.32 20.62
N ALA A 410 -37.65 -17.61 20.55
CA ALA A 410 -38.33 -18.65 21.30
C ALA A 410 -38.18 -18.45 22.81
N ILE A 411 -36.95 -18.14 23.27
CA ILE A 411 -36.64 -17.84 24.67
C ILE A 411 -37.42 -16.61 25.12
N ALA A 412 -37.41 -15.51 24.34
CA ALA A 412 -38.13 -14.29 24.70
C ALA A 412 -39.65 -14.51 24.76
N LEU A 413 -40.23 -15.28 23.82
CA LEU A 413 -41.65 -15.63 23.80
C LEU A 413 -42.06 -16.49 24.98
N GLU A 414 -41.19 -17.41 25.40
CA GLU A 414 -41.43 -18.23 26.57
C GLU A 414 -41.51 -17.39 27.84
N GLN A 415 -40.61 -16.43 28.01
CA GLN A 415 -40.57 -15.54 29.19
C GLN A 415 -41.72 -14.53 29.25
N ILE A 416 -42.46 -14.32 28.16
CA ILE A 416 -43.67 -13.49 28.12
C ILE A 416 -44.96 -14.32 28.03
N ASP A 417 -44.92 -15.55 28.53
CA ASP A 417 -46.07 -16.47 28.62
C ASP A 417 -46.75 -16.78 27.27
N GLN A 418 -45.96 -16.93 26.20
CA GLN A 418 -46.43 -17.36 24.88
C GLN A 418 -45.87 -18.74 24.48
N PRO A 419 -46.07 -19.80 25.28
CA PRO A 419 -45.39 -21.09 25.13
C PRO A 419 -45.70 -21.80 23.80
N ALA A 420 -46.93 -21.68 23.28
CA ALA A 420 -47.29 -22.28 22.00
C ALA A 420 -46.52 -21.68 20.81
N ARG A 421 -46.28 -20.36 20.86
CA ARG A 421 -45.46 -19.67 19.85
C ARG A 421 -43.98 -19.99 20.06
N ALA A 422 -43.51 -19.99 21.31
CA ALA A 422 -42.15 -20.39 21.67
C ALA A 422 -41.82 -21.80 21.15
N ALA A 423 -42.70 -22.79 21.38
CA ALA A 423 -42.53 -24.17 20.92
C ALA A 423 -42.36 -24.28 19.39
N ARG A 424 -43.03 -23.43 18.61
CA ARG A 424 -42.84 -23.37 17.15
C ARG A 424 -41.45 -22.85 16.80
N HIS A 425 -41.02 -21.76 17.42
CA HIS A 425 -39.71 -21.15 17.14
C HIS A 425 -38.55 -22.02 17.63
N TYR A 426 -38.68 -22.71 18.76
CA TYR A 426 -37.72 -23.72 19.22
C TYR A 426 -37.54 -24.86 18.20
N ARG A 427 -38.63 -25.37 17.60
CA ARG A 427 -38.54 -26.38 16.52
C ARG A 427 -37.82 -25.86 15.29
N LEU A 428 -38.12 -24.62 14.87
CA LEU A 428 -37.43 -23.99 13.74
C LEU A 428 -35.94 -23.80 14.03
N ALA A 429 -35.59 -23.38 15.25
CA ALA A 429 -34.19 -23.24 15.68
C ALA A 429 -33.45 -24.58 15.64
N ALA A 430 -34.04 -25.67 16.15
CA ALA A 430 -33.43 -26.99 16.14
C ALA A 430 -33.18 -27.55 14.73
N GLN A 431 -34.03 -27.18 13.76
CA GLN A 431 -33.95 -27.62 12.37
C GLN A 431 -33.04 -26.74 11.49
N GLY A 432 -32.72 -25.52 11.92
CA GLY A 432 -31.92 -24.59 11.13
C GLY A 432 -30.41 -24.86 11.20
N GLN A 433 -29.65 -24.07 10.44
CA GLN A 433 -28.19 -24.13 10.37
C GLN A 433 -27.55 -23.01 11.21
N GLY A 434 -26.30 -23.19 11.65
CA GLY A 434 -25.55 -22.19 12.43
C GLY A 434 -25.86 -22.16 13.93
N LEU A 435 -26.42 -23.24 14.48
CA LEU A 435 -26.44 -23.51 15.92
C LEU A 435 -25.46 -24.63 16.24
N ASP A 436 -24.72 -24.48 17.33
CA ASP A 436 -23.94 -25.55 17.93
C ASP A 436 -24.86 -26.68 18.44
N ASP A 437 -24.27 -27.85 18.68
CA ASP A 437 -25.02 -29.05 19.05
C ASP A 437 -25.72 -28.93 20.40
N ASN A 438 -25.18 -28.16 21.35
CA ASN A 438 -25.79 -27.97 22.67
C ASN A 438 -27.03 -27.08 22.55
N SER A 439 -26.91 -25.94 21.86
CA SER A 439 -28.04 -25.03 21.59
C SER A 439 -29.14 -25.71 20.78
N ARG A 440 -28.77 -26.56 19.81
CA ARG A 440 -29.73 -27.33 19.01
C ARG A 440 -30.49 -28.34 19.87
N ARG A 441 -29.79 -29.08 20.73
CA ARG A 441 -30.39 -30.04 21.67
C ARG A 441 -31.34 -29.32 22.65
N PHE A 442 -30.88 -28.24 23.25
CA PHE A 442 -31.70 -27.39 24.13
C PHE A 442 -32.99 -26.94 23.42
N ALA A 443 -32.89 -26.43 22.20
CA ALA A 443 -34.06 -26.02 21.43
C ALA A 443 -35.02 -27.19 21.16
N ALA A 444 -34.52 -28.37 20.81
CA ALA A 444 -35.35 -29.55 20.56
C ALA A 444 -36.08 -30.04 21.83
N GLU A 445 -35.39 -30.06 22.97
CA GLU A 445 -35.97 -30.45 24.26
C GLU A 445 -37.07 -29.48 24.69
N ARG A 446 -36.79 -28.17 24.64
CA ARG A 446 -37.77 -27.12 25.00
C ARG A 446 -38.98 -27.14 24.07
N ALA A 447 -38.78 -27.38 22.78
CA ALA A 447 -39.87 -27.61 21.84
C ALA A 447 -40.78 -28.78 22.23
N GLY A 448 -40.20 -29.89 22.69
CA GLY A 448 -40.94 -31.06 23.16
C GLY A 448 -41.74 -30.77 24.42
N VAL A 449 -41.12 -30.17 25.43
CA VAL A 449 -41.76 -29.81 26.71
C VAL A 449 -42.94 -28.86 26.49
N LEU A 450 -42.74 -27.78 25.73
CA LEU A 450 -43.78 -26.77 25.50
C LEU A 450 -44.84 -27.21 24.48
N GLY A 451 -44.51 -28.17 23.60
CA GLY A 451 -45.44 -28.74 22.63
C GLY A 451 -46.35 -29.83 23.19
N GLY A 452 -45.93 -30.50 24.27
CA GLY A 452 -46.67 -31.55 24.96
C GLY A 452 -47.65 -31.04 26.05
N ALA A 453 -47.52 -29.78 26.46
CA ALA A 453 -48.47 -29.12 27.36
C ALA A 453 -49.76 -28.78 26.60
N ARG A 454 -50.70 -29.72 26.52
CA ARG A 454 -52.06 -29.52 26.00
C ARG A 454 -53.10 -29.90 27.03
#